data_AF-A0A1W9T377-F1
#
_entry.id   AF-A0A1W9T377-F1
#
_cell.length_a   1.000
_cell.length_b   1.000
_cell.length_c   1.000
_cell.angle_alpha   90.00
_cell.angle_beta   90.00
_cell.angle_gamma   90.00
#
_symmetry.space_group_name_H-M   'P 1'
#
loop_
_entity.id
_entity.type
_entity.pdbx_description
1 polymer ?
#
loop_
_entity_poly.entity_id
_entity_poly.type
_entity_poly.pdbx_seq_one_letter_code
_entity_poly.pdbx_strand_id
1 'polypeptide(L)'
;MVYESRGDVIQEKMRIRCSTGEVAGPKELSGDKKTPEGVYFFINRFTAKDLSPVYGTRAFPVDYPNLLDEMAGRSGYSIWMHGTDKPLKDRNSNGCIVLENSSIERVEKYIVLNRTPVIIVDNITFQDVDLFKKNKEKISLFLTYWETALETESRPDFMKLYKPSVLTGVSAWWHEWEKVNKKFKAIGSPVSVAMKQIAVYRHRDIYLALFDQTIESGDRQMSAGTRKLFFKSIDDRLMIVGDTYQASEKKDAGQYNPFITACRQLVEAVQHPQGF
;
A
#
# COMPACT_ATOMS: atom_id res chain seq x y z
N MET A 1 -3.60 -6.47 -18.13
CA MET A 1 -4.78 -5.61 -18.42
C MET A 1 -4.58 -4.30 -17.69
N VAL A 2 -5.05 -3.19 -18.25
CA VAL A 2 -5.01 -1.86 -17.61
C VAL A 2 -6.44 -1.39 -17.40
N TYR A 3 -6.76 -1.03 -16.17
CA TYR A 3 -8.06 -0.53 -15.75
C TYR A 3 -7.93 0.89 -15.22
N GLU A 4 -8.98 1.69 -15.41
CA GLU A 4 -9.14 3.00 -14.77
C GLU A 4 -10.38 2.95 -13.88
N SER A 5 -10.25 3.45 -12.65
CA SER A 5 -11.39 3.64 -11.75
C SER A 5 -11.94 5.05 -11.90
N ARG A 6 -13.26 5.17 -12.03
CA ARG A 6 -14.00 6.44 -11.98
C ARG A 6 -15.13 6.29 -10.97
N GLY A 7 -14.87 6.69 -9.72
CA GLY A 7 -15.77 6.42 -8.60
C GLY A 7 -15.84 4.92 -8.34
N ASP A 8 -17.04 4.36 -8.38
CA ASP A 8 -17.30 2.93 -8.15
C ASP A 8 -17.23 2.07 -9.43
N VAL A 9 -16.95 2.68 -10.58
CA VAL A 9 -16.90 1.99 -11.88
C VAL A 9 -15.45 1.76 -12.31
N ILE A 10 -15.11 0.49 -12.58
CA ILE A 10 -13.83 0.09 -13.14
C ILE A 10 -14.02 -0.16 -14.64
N GLN A 11 -13.27 0.54 -15.48
CA GLN A 11 -13.31 0.38 -16.93
C GLN A 11 -11.98 -0.17 -17.47
N GLU A 12 -12.04 -1.24 -18.27
CA GLU A 12 -10.86 -1.72 -19.01
C GLU A 12 -10.47 -0.68 -20.07
N LYS A 13 -9.21 -0.22 -20.05
CA LYS A 13 -8.66 0.70 -21.04
C LYS A 13 -7.89 -0.01 -22.13
N MET A 14 -7.19 -1.09 -21.77
CA MET A 14 -6.43 -1.87 -22.73
C MET A 14 -6.02 -3.24 -22.18
N ARG A 15 -5.82 -4.17 -23.11
CA ARG A 15 -5.22 -5.47 -22.91
C ARG A 15 -3.90 -5.52 -23.66
N ILE A 16 -2.84 -5.88 -22.95
CA ILE A 16 -1.47 -5.87 -23.47
C ILE A 16 -0.86 -7.22 -23.11
N ARG A 17 -0.18 -7.84 -24.08
CA ARG A 17 0.63 -9.03 -23.86
C ARG A 17 1.88 -8.65 -23.06
N CYS A 18 2.23 -9.46 -22.08
CA CYS A 18 3.44 -9.28 -21.29
C CYS A 18 4.19 -10.62 -21.17
N SER A 19 5.47 -10.55 -20.85
CA SER A 19 6.26 -11.69 -20.40
C SER A 19 6.50 -11.61 -18.90
N THR A 20 6.63 -12.77 -18.26
CA THR A 20 6.82 -12.93 -16.81
C THR A 20 8.03 -13.82 -16.54
N GLY A 21 8.20 -14.25 -15.29
CA GLY A 21 9.27 -15.15 -14.86
C GLY A 21 9.28 -16.47 -15.63
N GLU A 22 10.48 -17.00 -15.88
CA GLU A 22 10.69 -18.31 -16.51
C GLU A 22 9.98 -19.44 -15.74
N VAL A 23 9.98 -19.38 -14.40
CA VAL A 23 9.44 -20.42 -13.53
C VAL A 23 8.03 -20.07 -13.05
N ALA A 24 7.13 -21.06 -13.05
CA ALA A 24 5.72 -20.85 -12.75
C ALA A 24 5.47 -20.82 -11.24
N GLY A 25 4.35 -20.22 -10.85
CA GLY A 25 3.96 -20.06 -9.45
C GLY A 25 4.59 -18.83 -8.79
N PRO A 26 4.22 -18.60 -7.51
CA PRO A 26 4.58 -17.39 -6.80
C PRO A 26 6.07 -17.37 -6.43
N LYS A 27 6.67 -16.20 -6.55
CA LYS A 27 8.03 -15.92 -6.06
C LYS A 27 8.17 -16.17 -4.56
N GLU A 28 9.25 -16.85 -4.18
CA GLU A 28 9.57 -17.19 -2.80
C GLU A 28 11.02 -16.82 -2.44
N LEU A 29 11.95 -17.02 -3.37
CA LEU A 29 13.38 -16.86 -3.11
C LEU A 29 14.07 -15.95 -4.13
N SER A 30 15.17 -15.32 -3.73
CA SER A 30 16.06 -14.64 -4.67
C SER A 30 16.56 -15.62 -5.73
N GLY A 31 16.54 -15.21 -7.00
CA GLY A 31 17.03 -16.04 -8.11
C GLY A 31 16.11 -17.19 -8.56
N ASP A 32 14.93 -17.38 -7.97
CA ASP A 32 13.97 -18.44 -8.37
C ASP A 32 13.32 -18.24 -9.75
N LYS A 33 13.57 -17.10 -10.39
CA LYS A 33 13.03 -16.68 -11.69
C LYS A 33 11.51 -16.71 -11.78
N LYS A 34 10.82 -16.57 -10.66
CA LYS A 34 9.36 -16.44 -10.59
C LYS A 34 8.96 -14.97 -10.50
N THR A 35 7.82 -14.62 -11.08
CA THR A 35 7.18 -13.32 -10.84
C THR A 35 6.34 -13.43 -9.56
N PRO A 36 6.38 -12.45 -8.65
CA PRO A 36 5.58 -12.51 -7.42
C PRO A 36 4.08 -12.41 -7.71
N GLU A 37 3.26 -12.97 -6.81
CA GLU A 37 1.80 -12.83 -6.84
C GLU A 37 1.35 -11.96 -5.65
N GLY A 38 0.56 -10.93 -5.94
CA GLY A 38 0.14 -9.95 -4.94
C GLY A 38 -0.33 -8.63 -5.52
N VAL A 39 -0.63 -7.69 -4.61
CA VAL A 39 -0.88 -6.29 -4.91
C VAL A 39 0.38 -5.51 -4.56
N TYR A 40 0.98 -4.89 -5.58
CA TYR A 40 2.19 -4.10 -5.46
C TYR A 40 1.95 -2.69 -6.00
N PHE A 41 2.86 -1.76 -5.73
CA PHE A 41 2.79 -0.38 -6.20
C PHE A 41 4.08 0.01 -6.91
N PHE A 42 3.95 0.80 -7.97
CA PHE A 42 5.11 1.38 -8.65
C PHE A 42 5.75 2.44 -7.75
N ILE A 43 7.02 2.27 -7.39
CA ILE A 43 7.70 3.15 -6.43
C ILE A 43 8.70 4.10 -7.09
N ASN A 44 9.11 3.81 -8.31
CA ASN A 44 10.04 4.66 -9.06
C ASN A 44 9.77 4.56 -10.56
N ARG A 45 10.41 5.42 -11.35
CA ARG A 45 10.40 5.39 -12.81
C ARG A 45 11.81 5.66 -13.35
N PHE A 46 12.14 4.99 -14.45
CA PHE A 46 13.38 5.19 -15.18
C PHE A 46 13.09 5.36 -16.68
N THR A 47 13.90 6.18 -17.34
CA THR A 47 13.87 6.39 -18.78
C THR A 47 15.02 5.64 -19.46
N ALA A 48 15.00 5.56 -20.79
CA ALA A 48 16.07 4.91 -21.56
C ALA A 48 17.48 5.41 -21.23
N LYS A 49 17.64 6.66 -20.77
CA LYS A 49 18.94 7.24 -20.39
C LYS A 49 19.51 6.65 -19.10
N ASP A 50 18.63 6.13 -18.24
CA ASP A 50 18.96 5.57 -16.92
C ASP A 50 19.18 4.04 -17.00
N LEU A 51 18.93 3.44 -18.17
CA LEU A 51 18.75 2.00 -18.34
C LEU A 51 19.77 1.40 -19.31
N SER A 52 20.23 0.20 -19.01
CA SER A 52 20.83 -0.68 -20.01
C SER A 52 19.79 -1.05 -21.09
N PRO A 53 20.20 -1.22 -22.37
CA PRO A 53 19.28 -1.48 -23.49
C PRO A 53 18.26 -2.61 -23.25
N VAL A 54 18.64 -3.64 -22.49
CA VAL A 54 17.78 -4.79 -22.17
C VAL A 54 16.45 -4.41 -21.50
N TYR A 55 16.40 -3.29 -20.79
CA TYR A 55 15.20 -2.79 -20.11
C TYR A 55 14.32 -1.90 -21.00
N GLY A 56 14.72 -1.67 -22.26
CA GLY A 56 13.95 -0.90 -23.23
C GLY A 56 13.82 0.58 -22.86
N THR A 57 12.68 1.18 -23.22
CA THR A 57 12.52 2.64 -23.15
C THR A 57 12.09 3.17 -21.79
N ARG A 58 11.49 2.32 -20.94
CA ARG A 58 10.97 2.65 -19.61
C ARG A 58 11.12 1.48 -18.65
N ALA A 59 11.29 1.77 -17.37
CA ALA A 59 11.17 0.79 -16.29
C ALA A 59 10.50 1.38 -15.05
N PHE A 60 9.65 0.59 -14.40
CA PHE A 60 8.93 0.92 -13.18
C PHE A 60 9.17 -0.17 -12.13
N PRO A 61 10.07 0.06 -11.16
CA PRO A 61 10.20 -0.81 -10.01
C PRO A 61 8.91 -0.90 -9.20
N VAL A 62 8.60 -2.10 -8.71
CA VAL A 62 7.48 -2.34 -7.79
C VAL A 62 8.00 -2.56 -6.36
N ASP A 63 7.15 -2.35 -5.36
CA ASP A 63 7.49 -2.53 -3.94
C ASP A 63 7.56 -4.01 -3.48
N TYR A 64 8.11 -4.90 -4.31
CA TYR A 64 8.43 -6.28 -3.90
C TYR A 64 9.85 -6.37 -3.32
N PRO A 65 10.06 -7.09 -2.21
CA PRO A 65 9.05 -7.68 -1.34
C PRO A 65 8.32 -6.58 -0.56
N ASN A 66 6.99 -6.70 -0.44
CA ASN A 66 6.22 -5.81 0.44
C ASN A 66 6.19 -6.39 1.87
N LEU A 67 5.52 -5.69 2.81
CA LEU A 67 5.43 -6.14 4.21
C LEU A 67 4.97 -7.60 4.36
N LEU A 68 3.96 -8.05 3.60
CA LEU A 68 3.48 -9.42 3.71
C LEU A 68 4.44 -10.44 3.11
N ASP A 69 5.17 -10.06 2.05
CA ASP A 69 6.22 -10.91 1.50
C ASP A 69 7.36 -11.08 2.52
N GLU A 70 7.80 -9.99 3.14
CA GLU A 70 8.84 -10.00 4.18
C GLU A 70 8.39 -10.85 5.39
N MET A 71 7.15 -10.67 5.87
CA MET A 71 6.57 -11.47 6.96
C MET A 71 6.43 -12.96 6.61
N ALA A 72 6.24 -13.28 5.32
CA ALA A 72 6.19 -14.66 4.83
C ALA A 72 7.58 -15.25 4.56
N GLY A 73 8.67 -14.53 4.86
CA GLY A 73 10.04 -14.97 4.63
C GLY A 73 10.44 -14.99 3.16
N ARG A 74 9.66 -14.35 2.28
CA ARG A 74 9.99 -14.24 0.85
C ARG A 74 11.18 -13.30 0.65
N SER A 75 12.04 -13.65 -0.28
CA SER A 75 13.27 -12.89 -0.56
C SER A 75 13.41 -12.52 -2.04
N GLY A 76 14.50 -11.82 -2.36
CA GLY A 76 14.74 -11.22 -3.66
C GLY A 76 14.40 -9.74 -3.69
N TYR A 77 14.68 -9.09 -4.82
CA TYR A 77 14.50 -7.65 -5.03
C TYR A 77 14.45 -7.39 -6.54
N SER A 78 14.29 -6.12 -6.94
CA SER A 78 14.32 -5.66 -8.34
C SER A 78 13.28 -6.31 -9.26
N ILE A 79 12.05 -6.50 -8.78
CA ILE A 79 10.93 -6.83 -9.66
C ILE A 79 10.44 -5.55 -10.32
N TRP A 80 10.62 -5.44 -11.63
CA TRP A 80 10.29 -4.25 -12.40
C TRP A 80 9.26 -4.58 -13.49
N MET A 81 8.43 -3.60 -13.84
CA MET A 81 7.74 -3.58 -15.12
C MET A 81 8.57 -2.76 -16.11
N HIS A 82 9.06 -3.35 -17.19
CA HIS A 82 9.97 -2.67 -18.11
C HIS A 82 9.74 -3.02 -19.59
N GLY A 83 10.32 -2.21 -20.47
CA GLY A 83 10.35 -2.45 -21.92
C GLY A 83 11.35 -3.55 -22.30
N THR A 84 11.65 -3.72 -23.58
CA THR A 84 12.71 -4.67 -24.00
C THR A 84 13.31 -4.27 -25.35
N ASP A 85 14.59 -4.61 -25.56
CA ASP A 85 15.29 -4.52 -26.85
C ASP A 85 15.19 -5.82 -27.68
N LYS A 86 14.49 -6.84 -27.18
CA LYS A 86 14.33 -8.15 -27.83
C LYS A 86 12.86 -8.42 -28.18
N PRO A 87 12.58 -9.31 -29.15
CA PRO A 87 11.22 -9.77 -29.40
C PRO A 87 10.61 -10.41 -28.14
N LEU A 88 9.34 -10.06 -27.85
CA LEU A 88 8.65 -10.53 -26.65
C LEU A 88 8.32 -12.03 -26.75
N LYS A 89 8.90 -12.83 -25.84
CA LYS A 89 8.64 -14.26 -25.66
C LYS A 89 7.94 -14.50 -24.33
N ASP A 90 7.04 -15.48 -24.26
CA ASP A 90 6.34 -15.80 -23.02
C ASP A 90 7.31 -16.37 -21.98
N ARG A 91 7.13 -15.99 -20.71
CA ARG A 91 7.88 -16.51 -19.56
C ARG A 91 9.40 -16.45 -19.76
N ASN A 92 9.93 -15.27 -20.10
CA ASN A 92 11.34 -15.10 -20.46
C ASN A 92 12.03 -13.97 -19.70
N SER A 93 11.78 -13.91 -18.40
CA SER A 93 12.49 -12.99 -17.49
C SER A 93 12.90 -13.68 -16.20
N ASN A 94 13.73 -13.01 -15.40
CA ASN A 94 14.09 -13.46 -14.05
C ASN A 94 13.02 -13.11 -12.99
N GLY A 95 11.81 -12.71 -13.41
CA GLY A 95 10.70 -12.35 -12.52
C GLY A 95 10.06 -11.00 -12.83
N CYS A 96 10.66 -10.20 -13.73
CA CYS A 96 10.10 -8.93 -14.20
C CYS A 96 8.80 -9.10 -15.00
N ILE A 97 8.06 -8.01 -15.15
CA ILE A 97 6.92 -7.89 -16.07
C ILE A 97 7.41 -7.16 -17.31
N VAL A 98 7.64 -7.90 -18.40
CA VAL A 98 8.24 -7.33 -19.62
C VAL A 98 7.16 -7.00 -20.63
N LEU A 99 7.23 -5.80 -21.20
CA LEU A 99 6.34 -5.30 -22.24
C LEU A 99 7.15 -4.89 -23.47
N GLU A 100 6.50 -4.81 -24.63
CA GLU A 100 7.07 -4.09 -25.77
C GLU A 100 7.21 -2.59 -25.43
N ASN A 101 8.21 -1.91 -26.01
CA ASN A 101 8.49 -0.49 -25.73
C ASN A 101 7.28 0.42 -26.01
N SER A 102 6.62 0.24 -27.15
CA SER A 102 5.40 0.99 -27.51
C SER A 102 4.26 0.73 -26.52
N SER A 103 4.19 -0.46 -25.94
CA SER A 103 3.18 -0.83 -24.95
C SER A 103 3.45 -0.18 -23.60
N ILE A 104 4.68 -0.24 -23.08
CA ILE A 104 5.00 0.39 -21.79
C ILE A 104 4.88 1.91 -21.83
N GLU A 105 5.21 2.55 -22.95
CA GLU A 105 5.01 3.99 -23.17
C GLU A 105 3.51 4.40 -23.16
N ARG A 106 2.61 3.49 -23.55
CA ARG A 106 1.17 3.71 -23.42
C ARG A 106 0.69 3.52 -21.99
N VAL A 107 1.22 2.51 -21.28
CA VAL A 107 0.86 2.23 -19.87
C VAL A 107 1.35 3.33 -18.95
N GLU A 108 2.54 3.90 -19.19
CA GLU A 108 3.15 4.97 -18.39
C GLU A 108 2.17 6.13 -18.10
N LYS A 109 1.29 6.46 -19.06
CA LYS A 109 0.30 7.54 -18.93
C LYS A 109 -0.71 7.35 -17.80
N TYR A 110 -0.85 6.13 -17.28
CA TYR A 110 -1.79 5.77 -16.22
C TYR A 110 -1.08 5.48 -14.88
N ILE A 111 0.25 5.61 -14.83
CA ILE A 111 1.03 5.30 -13.63
C ILE A 111 1.26 6.57 -12.81
N VAL A 112 0.65 6.59 -11.63
CA VAL A 112 0.97 7.50 -10.54
C VAL A 112 1.79 6.72 -9.51
N LEU A 113 3.04 7.12 -9.30
CA LEU A 113 3.93 6.45 -8.35
C LEU A 113 3.30 6.45 -6.95
N ASN A 114 3.50 5.36 -6.21
CA ASN A 114 2.97 5.12 -4.88
C ASN A 114 1.43 5.09 -4.78
N ARG A 115 0.72 5.05 -5.92
CA ARG A 115 -0.74 5.06 -5.99
C ARG A 115 -1.32 4.01 -6.92
N THR A 116 -0.80 3.94 -8.16
CA THR A 116 -1.27 2.98 -9.14
C THR A 116 -0.78 1.59 -8.75
N PRO A 117 -1.69 0.65 -8.45
CA PRO A 117 -1.31 -0.72 -8.13
C PRO A 117 -0.93 -1.48 -9.40
N VAL A 118 -0.04 -2.46 -9.25
CA VAL A 118 0.10 -3.58 -10.16
C VAL A 118 -0.34 -4.84 -9.44
N ILE A 119 -1.42 -5.43 -9.92
CA ILE A 119 -2.01 -6.63 -9.36
C ILE A 119 -1.51 -7.80 -10.21
N ILE A 120 -0.72 -8.67 -9.60
CA ILE A 120 -0.12 -9.83 -10.27
C ILE A 120 -0.80 -11.08 -9.74
N VAL A 121 -1.55 -11.73 -10.62
CA VAL A 121 -2.31 -12.96 -10.34
C VAL A 121 -2.25 -13.87 -11.55
N ASP A 122 -2.34 -15.17 -11.32
CA ASP A 122 -2.43 -16.16 -12.39
C ASP A 122 -3.74 -16.01 -13.18
N ASN A 123 -4.86 -15.79 -12.47
CA ASN A 123 -6.17 -15.61 -13.07
C ASN A 123 -6.94 -14.47 -12.39
N ILE A 124 -7.60 -13.63 -13.19
CA ILE A 124 -8.56 -12.64 -12.68
C ILE A 124 -9.92 -13.31 -12.54
N THR A 125 -10.46 -13.30 -11.33
CA THR A 125 -11.83 -13.75 -11.04
C THR A 125 -12.70 -12.55 -10.71
N PHE A 126 -13.84 -12.45 -11.39
CA PHE A 126 -14.85 -11.44 -11.10
C PHE A 126 -15.79 -11.96 -10.01
N GLN A 127 -16.07 -11.13 -9.02
CA GLN A 127 -16.97 -11.47 -7.93
C GLN A 127 -18.42 -11.15 -8.31
N ASP A 128 -19.35 -11.96 -7.80
CA ASP A 128 -20.77 -11.65 -7.82
C ASP A 128 -21.06 -10.25 -7.24
N VAL A 129 -22.01 -9.54 -7.85
CA VAL A 129 -22.31 -8.13 -7.53
C VAL A 129 -22.84 -7.97 -6.09
N ASP A 130 -23.67 -8.89 -5.62
CA ASP A 130 -24.25 -8.80 -4.27
C ASP A 130 -23.20 -9.14 -3.22
N LEU A 131 -22.38 -10.15 -3.49
CA LEU A 131 -21.22 -10.47 -2.64
C LEU A 131 -20.21 -9.31 -2.60
N PHE A 132 -19.98 -8.64 -3.74
CA PHE A 132 -19.13 -7.44 -3.80
C PHE A 132 -19.69 -6.31 -2.94
N LYS A 133 -20.99 -5.98 -3.05
CA LYS A 133 -21.64 -4.95 -2.22
C LYS A 133 -21.54 -5.26 -0.73
N LYS A 134 -21.84 -6.50 -0.34
CA LYS A 134 -21.75 -6.95 1.06
C LYS A 134 -20.32 -6.84 1.60
N ASN A 135 -19.32 -7.25 0.81
CA ASN A 135 -17.92 -7.10 1.22
C ASN A 135 -17.50 -5.64 1.30
N LYS A 136 -17.92 -4.80 0.34
CA LYS A 136 -17.65 -3.35 0.36
C LYS A 136 -18.18 -2.72 1.65
N GLU A 137 -19.43 -2.98 2.02
CA GLU A 137 -20.02 -2.48 3.26
C GLU A 137 -19.27 -2.98 4.51
N LYS A 138 -18.99 -4.29 4.59
CA LYS A 138 -18.22 -4.89 5.69
C LYS A 138 -16.85 -4.22 5.86
N ILE A 139 -16.16 -3.95 4.75
CA ILE A 139 -14.84 -3.32 4.75
C ILE A 139 -14.94 -1.83 5.12
N SER A 140 -15.91 -1.11 4.57
CA SER A 140 -16.14 0.30 4.92
C SER A 140 -16.42 0.48 6.41
N LEU A 141 -17.26 -0.38 7.00
CA LEU A 141 -17.53 -0.36 8.45
C LEU A 141 -16.26 -0.68 9.27
N PHE A 142 -15.47 -1.66 8.83
CA PHE A 142 -14.21 -2.02 9.50
C PHE A 142 -13.20 -0.88 9.50
N LEU A 143 -13.01 -0.21 8.36
CA LEU A 143 -12.09 0.93 8.25
C LEU A 143 -12.60 2.12 9.08
N THR A 144 -13.89 2.42 9.05
CA THR A 144 -14.50 3.47 9.87
C THR A 144 -14.27 3.21 11.35
N TYR A 145 -14.50 1.96 11.80
CA TYR A 145 -14.26 1.58 13.19
C TYR A 145 -12.78 1.68 13.58
N TRP A 146 -11.86 1.33 12.68
CA TRP A 146 -10.42 1.51 12.91
C TRP A 146 -10.05 2.99 13.12
N GLU A 147 -10.59 3.90 12.31
CA GLU A 147 -10.39 5.35 12.44
C GLU A 147 -10.95 5.86 13.77
N THR A 148 -12.20 5.56 14.09
CA THR A 148 -12.83 5.97 15.35
C THR A 148 -12.11 5.40 16.58
N ALA A 149 -11.64 4.15 16.54
CA ALA A 149 -10.92 3.54 17.65
C ALA A 149 -9.55 4.21 17.89
N LEU A 150 -8.91 4.72 16.83
CA LEU A 150 -7.65 5.47 16.93
C LEU A 150 -7.88 6.85 17.57
N GLU A 151 -8.95 7.55 17.19
CA GLU A 151 -9.32 8.88 17.73
C GLU A 151 -9.77 8.81 19.19
N THR A 152 -10.61 7.84 19.54
CA THR A 152 -11.26 7.74 20.87
C THR A 152 -10.35 7.15 21.97
N GLU A 153 -9.11 6.79 21.65
CA GLU A 153 -8.13 6.17 22.55
C GLU A 153 -8.62 4.88 23.25
N SER A 154 -9.61 4.16 22.71
CA SER A 154 -9.96 2.86 23.26
C SER A 154 -8.90 1.83 22.88
N ARG A 155 -7.78 1.83 23.60
CA ARG A 155 -6.66 0.88 23.40
C ARG A 155 -7.15 -0.57 23.33
N PRO A 156 -8.03 -1.07 24.22
CA PRO A 156 -8.53 -2.43 24.10
C PRO A 156 -9.25 -2.68 22.78
N ASP A 157 -10.06 -1.74 22.31
CA ASP A 157 -10.83 -1.90 21.07
C ASP A 157 -9.97 -1.76 19.83
N PHE A 158 -9.01 -0.84 19.84
CA PHE A 158 -8.04 -0.69 18.76
C PHE A 158 -7.17 -1.95 18.62
N MET A 159 -6.65 -2.48 19.73
CA MET A 159 -5.79 -3.67 19.69
C MET A 159 -6.54 -4.93 19.21
N LYS A 160 -7.85 -5.05 19.46
CA LYS A 160 -8.67 -6.16 18.94
C LYS A 160 -8.75 -6.20 17.41
N LEU A 161 -8.48 -5.09 16.74
CA LEU A 161 -8.46 -5.03 15.27
C LEU A 161 -7.23 -5.68 14.66
N TYR A 162 -6.21 -5.99 15.45
CA TYR A 162 -4.93 -6.49 14.98
C TYR A 162 -4.70 -7.94 15.40
N LYS A 163 -4.09 -8.73 14.51
CA LYS A 163 -3.63 -10.08 14.84
C LYS A 163 -2.53 -10.00 15.91
N PRO A 164 -2.48 -10.91 16.90
CA PRO A 164 -1.45 -10.88 17.94
C PRO A 164 -0.02 -10.76 17.44
N SER A 165 0.31 -11.40 16.31
CA SER A 165 1.65 -11.37 15.72
C SER A 165 2.10 -9.99 15.21
N VAL A 166 1.18 -9.05 14.98
CA VAL A 166 1.53 -7.67 14.57
C VAL A 166 1.43 -6.65 15.72
N LEU A 167 0.93 -7.06 16.89
CA LEU A 167 0.68 -6.16 18.01
C LEU A 167 1.95 -5.53 18.59
N THR A 168 3.11 -6.18 18.49
CA THR A 168 4.35 -5.63 19.06
C THR A 168 4.72 -4.28 18.42
N GLY A 169 4.70 -4.21 17.09
CA GLY A 169 4.96 -2.95 16.37
C GLY A 169 3.87 -1.90 16.62
N VAL A 170 2.61 -2.36 16.69
CA VAL A 170 1.45 -1.48 16.94
C VAL A 170 1.49 -0.87 18.33
N SER A 171 1.80 -1.67 19.35
CA SER A 171 1.89 -1.25 20.74
C SER A 171 2.99 -0.22 20.94
N ALA A 172 4.10 -0.32 20.20
CA ALA A 172 5.22 0.61 20.28
C ALA A 172 4.80 2.03 19.85
N TRP A 173 4.21 2.19 18.66
CA TRP A 173 3.76 3.51 18.21
C TRP A 173 2.49 3.99 18.92
N TRP A 174 1.63 3.07 19.38
CA TRP A 174 0.44 3.42 20.17
C TRP A 174 0.80 4.10 21.49
N HIS A 175 1.84 3.63 22.18
CA HIS A 175 2.31 4.27 23.41
C HIS A 175 2.77 5.71 23.16
N GLU A 176 3.41 5.98 22.02
CA GLU A 176 3.79 7.33 21.62
C GLU A 176 2.58 8.19 21.20
N TRP A 177 1.55 7.57 20.64
CA TRP A 177 0.26 8.22 20.37
C TRP A 177 -0.40 8.69 21.67
N GLU A 178 -0.50 7.83 22.68
CA GLU A 178 -1.07 8.18 24.00
C GLU A 178 -0.34 9.37 24.62
N LYS A 179 0.99 9.45 24.48
CA LYS A 179 1.78 10.58 24.97
C LYS A 179 1.47 11.89 24.25
N VAL A 180 1.41 11.87 22.92
CA VAL A 180 1.19 13.10 22.14
C VAL A 180 -0.27 13.56 22.22
N ASN A 181 -1.23 12.63 22.29
CA ASN A 181 -2.64 12.97 22.43
C ASN A 181 -2.95 13.63 23.79
N LYS A 182 -2.23 13.24 24.87
CA LYS A 182 -2.28 13.98 26.14
C LYS A 182 -1.88 15.45 26.00
N LYS A 183 -0.96 15.79 25.09
CA LYS A 183 -0.57 17.19 24.84
C LYS A 183 -1.70 17.97 24.16
N PHE A 184 -2.33 17.39 23.13
CA PHE A 184 -3.52 17.95 22.49
C PHE A 184 -4.64 18.25 23.50
N LYS A 185 -4.92 17.30 24.38
CA LYS A 185 -5.90 17.46 25.47
C LYS A 185 -5.50 18.56 26.46
N ALA A 186 -4.22 18.62 26.85
CA ALA A 186 -3.72 19.63 27.79
C ALA A 186 -3.84 21.06 27.27
N ILE A 187 -3.74 21.26 25.95
CA ILE A 187 -3.92 22.58 25.31
C ILE A 187 -5.38 22.85 24.87
N GLY A 188 -6.31 21.95 25.19
CA GLY A 188 -7.74 22.12 24.86
C GLY A 188 -8.06 22.00 23.37
N SER A 189 -7.18 21.38 22.57
CA SER A 189 -7.36 21.22 21.12
C SER A 189 -7.36 19.74 20.78
N PRO A 190 -8.52 19.05 20.78
CA PRO A 190 -8.59 17.64 20.43
C PRO A 190 -8.13 17.43 18.98
N VAL A 191 -7.67 16.23 18.70
CA VAL A 191 -7.17 15.81 17.38
C VAL A 191 -8.15 14.83 16.75
N SER A 192 -8.48 15.07 15.49
CA SER A 192 -9.22 14.16 14.63
C SER A 192 -8.26 13.51 13.62
N VAL A 193 -8.57 12.28 13.23
CA VAL A 193 -7.86 11.47 12.26
C VAL A 193 -8.83 11.15 11.13
N ALA A 194 -8.42 11.39 9.89
CA ALA A 194 -9.23 11.09 8.72
C ALA A 194 -8.45 10.26 7.70
N MET A 195 -9.13 9.29 7.09
CA MET A 195 -8.69 8.55 5.91
C MET A 195 -9.25 9.19 4.64
N LYS A 196 -8.36 9.68 3.78
CA LYS A 196 -8.71 10.28 2.49
C LYS A 196 -8.25 9.37 1.35
N GLN A 197 -8.92 9.45 0.20
CA GLN A 197 -8.55 8.72 -1.02
C GLN A 197 -8.38 7.20 -0.81
N ILE A 198 -9.37 6.58 -0.17
CA ILE A 198 -9.33 5.15 0.17
C ILE A 198 -9.45 4.31 -1.12
N ALA A 199 -8.50 3.41 -1.34
CA ALA A 199 -8.56 2.38 -2.36
C ALA A 199 -8.39 1.01 -1.71
N VAL A 200 -9.25 0.05 -2.08
CA VAL A 200 -9.22 -1.30 -1.53
C VAL A 200 -8.99 -2.31 -2.66
N TYR A 201 -8.02 -3.19 -2.44
CA TYR A 201 -7.66 -4.26 -3.36
C TYR A 201 -7.76 -5.60 -2.64
N ARG A 202 -7.91 -6.68 -3.40
CA ARG A 202 -7.97 -8.04 -2.86
C ARG A 202 -7.04 -8.96 -3.64
N HIS A 203 -6.27 -9.75 -2.90
CA HIS A 203 -5.53 -10.90 -3.43
C HIS A 203 -5.78 -12.10 -2.51
N ARG A 204 -6.39 -13.15 -3.04
CA ARG A 204 -6.81 -14.35 -2.28
C ARG A 204 -7.72 -13.98 -1.09
N ASP A 205 -7.35 -14.34 0.13
CA ASP A 205 -8.06 -14.05 1.38
C ASP A 205 -7.68 -12.69 2.00
N ILE A 206 -6.74 -11.96 1.40
CA ILE A 206 -6.20 -10.71 1.95
C ILE A 206 -6.75 -9.50 1.20
N TYR A 207 -7.22 -8.53 1.97
CA TYR A 207 -7.53 -7.18 1.51
C TYR A 207 -6.36 -6.24 1.83
N LEU A 208 -6.12 -5.28 0.94
CA LEU A 208 -5.19 -4.17 1.11
C LEU A 208 -5.97 -2.87 0.97
N ALA A 209 -6.08 -2.10 2.05
CA ALA A 209 -6.54 -0.71 1.99
C ALA A 209 -5.35 0.23 1.91
N LEU A 210 -5.32 1.08 0.89
CA LEU A 210 -4.39 2.19 0.71
C LEU A 210 -5.15 3.49 0.91
N PHE A 211 -4.69 4.38 1.78
CA PHE A 211 -5.34 5.67 2.03
C PHE A 211 -4.35 6.71 2.49
N ASP A 212 -4.69 7.98 2.33
CA ASP A 212 -3.99 9.10 2.95
C ASP A 212 -4.49 9.31 4.35
N GLN A 213 -3.59 9.20 5.32
CA GLN A 213 -3.91 9.53 6.70
C GLN A 213 -3.63 11.01 6.92
N THR A 214 -4.66 11.74 7.36
CA THR A 214 -4.54 13.13 7.77
C THR A 214 -4.97 13.30 9.22
N ILE A 215 -4.36 14.26 9.90
CA ILE A 215 -4.70 14.64 11.26
C ILE A 215 -5.09 16.12 11.28
N GLU A 216 -6.07 16.45 12.10
CA GLU A 216 -6.67 17.78 12.17
C GLU A 216 -6.84 18.18 13.64
N SER A 217 -6.53 19.44 13.97
CA SER A 217 -6.76 19.99 15.31
C SER A 217 -6.95 21.50 15.20
N GLY A 218 -8.10 22.00 15.66
CA GLY A 218 -8.51 23.38 15.42
C GLY A 218 -8.69 23.65 13.93
N ASP A 219 -8.03 24.70 13.42
CA ASP A 219 -7.99 25.09 12.00
C ASP A 219 -6.78 24.51 11.25
N ARG A 220 -5.94 23.72 11.92
CA ARG A 220 -4.72 23.16 11.35
C ARG A 220 -4.92 21.71 10.94
N GLN A 221 -4.36 21.38 9.78
CA GLN A 221 -4.33 20.02 9.24
C GLN A 221 -2.91 19.63 8.87
N MET A 222 -2.59 18.35 9.03
CA MET A 222 -1.35 17.77 8.53
C MET A 222 -1.52 16.38 7.95
N SER A 223 -0.70 16.05 6.96
CA SER A 223 -0.64 14.70 6.38
C SER A 223 0.35 13.84 7.17
N ALA A 224 -0.09 12.63 7.54
CA ALA A 224 0.78 11.57 8.04
C ALA A 224 1.33 10.71 6.88
N GLY A 225 0.96 10.99 5.63
CA GLY A 225 1.36 10.21 4.46
C GLY A 225 0.36 9.11 4.11
N THR A 226 0.76 8.25 3.18
CA THR A 226 -0.10 7.19 2.65
C THR A 226 0.14 5.88 3.40
N ARG A 227 -0.91 5.31 4.00
CA ARG A 227 -0.86 4.09 4.82
C ARG A 227 -1.43 2.89 4.06
N LYS A 228 -0.88 1.71 4.33
CA LYS A 228 -1.31 0.39 3.86
C LYS A 228 -1.74 -0.46 5.04
N LEU A 229 -3.01 -0.84 5.07
CA LEU A 229 -3.53 -1.86 5.98
C LEU A 229 -3.79 -3.14 5.20
N PHE A 230 -3.16 -4.22 5.63
CA PHE A 230 -3.43 -5.57 5.15
C PHE A 230 -4.32 -6.27 6.16
N PHE A 231 -5.47 -6.77 5.76
CA PHE A 231 -6.41 -7.41 6.67
C PHE A 231 -7.14 -8.57 6.00
N LYS A 232 -7.59 -9.53 6.81
CA LYS A 232 -8.33 -10.70 6.35
C LYS A 232 -9.32 -11.19 7.39
N SER A 233 -10.22 -12.07 6.97
CA SER A 233 -11.15 -12.72 7.89
C SER A 233 -10.43 -13.82 8.68
N ILE A 234 -10.48 -13.76 10.00
CA ILE A 234 -9.99 -14.77 10.95
C ILE A 234 -11.14 -14.99 11.96
N ASP A 235 -11.65 -16.23 12.04
CA ASP A 235 -12.81 -16.57 12.87
C ASP A 235 -14.00 -15.61 12.63
N ASP A 236 -14.36 -15.44 11.35
CA ASP A 236 -15.41 -14.54 10.83
C ASP A 236 -15.25 -13.03 11.09
N ARG A 237 -14.16 -12.62 11.74
CA ARG A 237 -13.85 -11.22 12.03
C ARG A 237 -12.72 -10.71 11.14
N LEU A 238 -12.84 -9.48 10.66
CA LEU A 238 -11.72 -8.83 9.97
C LEU A 238 -10.65 -8.46 11.00
N MET A 239 -9.41 -8.84 10.71
CA MET A 239 -8.23 -8.51 11.50
C MET A 239 -7.10 -8.02 10.62
N ILE A 240 -6.41 -6.98 11.06
CA ILE A 240 -5.20 -6.44 10.46
C ILE A 240 -4.06 -7.43 10.70
N VAL A 241 -3.45 -7.85 9.60
CA VAL A 241 -2.30 -8.76 9.56
C VAL A 241 -1.02 -8.07 9.06
N GLY A 242 -1.11 -6.79 8.68
CA GLY A 242 0.03 -5.94 8.35
C GLY A 242 -0.38 -4.47 8.30
N ASP A 243 0.50 -3.58 8.75
CA ASP A 243 0.25 -2.14 8.87
C ASP A 243 1.56 -1.39 8.63
N THR A 244 1.61 -0.59 7.58
CA THR A 244 2.83 0.14 7.17
C THR A 244 2.48 1.39 6.38
N TYR A 245 3.48 2.25 6.14
CA TYR A 245 3.36 3.39 5.25
C TYR A 245 3.95 3.10 3.88
N GLN A 246 3.29 3.61 2.85
CA GLN A 246 3.80 3.64 1.48
C GLN A 246 4.94 4.67 1.41
N ALA A 247 6.07 4.28 0.82
CA ALA A 247 7.22 5.15 0.56
C ALA A 247 7.81 5.86 1.79
N SER A 248 7.71 5.30 3.00
CA SER A 248 8.64 5.72 4.05
C SER A 248 10.04 5.27 3.62
N GLU A 249 10.94 6.21 3.35
CA GLU A 249 12.37 5.91 3.29
C GLU A 249 12.70 4.96 4.46
N LYS A 250 13.51 3.91 4.22
CA LYS A 250 13.99 3.04 5.30
C LYS A 250 14.91 3.85 6.22
N LYS A 251 14.33 4.76 7.01
CA LYS A 251 14.93 5.45 8.14
C LYS A 251 14.51 4.68 9.37
N ASP A 252 15.48 3.96 9.93
CA ASP A 252 15.46 3.22 11.19
C ASP A 252 14.11 2.60 11.61
N ALA A 253 14.00 1.31 11.33
CA ALA A 253 12.84 0.43 11.55
C ALA A 253 12.41 0.23 13.02
N GLY A 254 12.66 1.20 13.91
CA GLY A 254 12.25 1.16 15.31
C GLY A 254 11.76 2.49 15.90
N GLN A 255 11.98 3.64 15.26
CA GLN A 255 11.64 4.95 15.83
C GLN A 255 10.78 5.85 14.94
N TYR A 256 10.79 5.65 13.62
CA TYR A 256 10.05 6.52 12.72
C TYR A 256 8.63 5.99 12.45
N ASN A 257 7.62 6.70 12.96
CA ASN A 257 6.22 6.50 12.58
C ASN A 257 5.68 7.84 12.03
N PRO A 258 5.27 7.88 10.75
CA PRO A 258 4.77 9.10 10.12
C PRO A 258 3.56 9.74 10.83
N PHE A 259 2.64 8.94 11.35
CA PHE A 259 1.49 9.44 12.14
C PHE A 259 1.95 10.10 13.44
N ILE A 260 2.85 9.47 14.20
CA ILE A 260 3.36 10.06 15.44
C ILE A 260 4.16 11.33 15.17
N THR A 261 4.99 11.32 14.13
CA THR A 261 5.73 12.49 13.68
C THR A 261 4.75 13.60 13.35
N ALA A 262 3.68 13.25 12.63
CA ALA A 262 2.68 14.22 12.24
C ALA A 262 2.00 14.86 13.46
N CYS A 263 1.56 14.03 14.41
CA CYS A 263 0.89 14.49 15.62
C CYS A 263 1.79 15.41 16.47
N ARG A 264 3.09 15.13 16.54
CA ARG A 264 4.06 15.97 17.27
C ARG A 264 4.22 17.35 16.64
N GLN A 265 4.38 17.42 15.33
CA GLN A 265 4.49 18.70 14.61
C GLN A 265 3.18 19.48 14.69
N LEU A 266 2.03 18.81 14.55
CA LEU A 266 0.73 19.48 14.62
C LEU A 266 0.47 20.07 16.02
N VAL A 267 0.76 19.34 17.10
CA VAL A 267 0.54 19.87 18.46
C VAL A 267 1.45 21.06 18.77
N GLU A 268 2.70 21.04 18.30
CA GLU A 268 3.62 22.19 18.41
C GLU A 268 3.10 23.40 17.64
N ALA A 269 2.61 23.17 16.42
CA ALA A 269 2.06 24.21 15.55
C ALA A 269 0.78 24.86 16.13
N VAL A 270 -0.07 24.07 16.80
CA VAL A 270 -1.26 24.57 17.51
C VAL A 270 -0.86 25.34 18.77
N GLN A 271 0.12 24.85 19.53
CA GLN A 271 0.57 25.48 20.78
C GLN A 271 1.34 26.80 20.53
N HIS A 272 2.05 26.91 19.40
CA HIS A 272 2.87 28.08 19.05
C HIS A 272 2.52 28.64 17.66
N PRO A 273 1.42 29.40 17.52
CA PRO A 273 0.92 29.80 16.21
C PRO A 273 1.82 30.73 15.39
N GLN A 274 2.78 31.43 16.02
CA GLN A 274 3.59 32.50 15.41
C GLN A 274 4.99 32.06 14.93
N GLY A 275 5.22 30.78 14.67
CA GLY A 275 6.55 30.22 14.38
C GLY A 275 6.79 29.63 12.98
N PHE A 276 6.00 30.01 11.98
CA PHE A 276 6.19 29.61 10.57
C PHE A 276 5.93 30.78 9.62
#